data_AF-A0A6J4PUW9-F1
#
_entry.id   AF-A0A6J4PUW9-F1
#
_cell.length_a   1.000
_cell.length_b   1.000
_cell.length_c   1.000
_cell.angle_alpha   90.00
_cell.angle_beta   90.00
_cell.angle_gamma   90.00
#
_symmetry.space_group_name_H-M   'P 1'
#
loop_
_entity.id
_entity.type
_entity.pdbx_description
1 polymer ?
#
loop_
_entity_poly.entity_id
_entity_poly.type
_entity_poly.pdbx_seq_one_letter_code
_entity_poly.pdbx_strand_id
1 'polypeptide(L)'
;MMIRGVEEHDLRAALDVANYAYKGNLSFKKEPDPIQGSENRSWKVQFGLQDAEAPGCRRFAQLSWRGLTLEGQTHLPCSHAYRDFLYAVFERAPQAWVDTAFATYNGRGDFVSRHRHVGYGIKSNLFISALFRNGCNCSKFPEIEEYVPEPYLGEHNLGPDPETYAGLDHGRK
;
A
#
# COMPACT_ATOMS: atom_id res chain seq x y z
N MET A 1 6.31 -4.62 -9.01
CA MET A 1 5.47 -3.45 -9.35
C MET A 1 6.23 -2.61 -10.35
N MET A 2 5.55 -2.02 -11.32
CA MET A 2 6.13 -1.05 -12.24
C MET A 2 5.51 0.32 -11.96
N ILE A 3 6.32 1.38 -11.93
CA ILE A 3 5.87 2.75 -11.71
C ILE A 3 6.46 3.61 -12.82
N ARG A 4 5.67 4.47 -13.46
CA ARG A 4 6.08 5.34 -14.56
C ARG A 4 5.69 6.78 -14.27
N GLY A 5 6.44 7.72 -14.84
CA GLY A 5 6.19 9.15 -14.68
C GLY A 5 6.58 9.68 -13.31
N VAL A 6 7.56 9.06 -12.65
CA VAL A 6 8.04 9.41 -11.29
C VAL A 6 9.56 9.46 -11.28
N GLU A 7 10.16 10.40 -10.54
CA GLU A 7 11.62 10.40 -10.35
C GLU A 7 12.04 9.42 -9.24
N GLU A 8 13.28 8.95 -9.28
CA GLU A 8 13.77 8.01 -8.25
C GLU A 8 13.70 8.61 -6.84
N HIS A 9 14.04 9.90 -6.72
CA HIS A 9 14.04 10.60 -5.44
C HIS A 9 12.62 10.72 -4.86
N ASP A 10 11.60 10.85 -5.72
CA ASP A 10 10.19 10.83 -5.31
C ASP A 10 9.77 9.45 -4.80
N LEU A 11 10.25 8.36 -5.41
CA LEU A 11 9.99 7.00 -4.92
C LEU A 11 10.56 6.79 -3.52
N ARG A 12 11.77 7.28 -3.27
CA ARG A 12 12.42 7.22 -1.96
C ARG A 12 11.68 8.09 -0.94
N ALA A 13 11.34 9.32 -1.30
CA ALA A 13 10.57 10.21 -0.44
C ALA A 13 9.16 9.67 -0.13
N ALA A 14 8.51 8.99 -1.08
CA ALA A 14 7.24 8.31 -0.86
C ALA A 14 7.38 7.13 0.11
N LEU A 15 8.47 6.36 0.01
CA LEU A 15 8.80 5.31 0.97
C LEU A 15 9.01 5.88 2.38
N ASP A 16 9.74 6.99 2.49
CA ASP A 16 10.01 7.66 3.77
C ASP A 16 8.72 8.17 4.43
N VAL A 17 7.83 8.79 3.65
CA VAL A 17 6.52 9.23 4.16
C VAL A 17 5.68 8.06 4.65
N ALA A 18 5.58 6.99 3.87
CA ALA A 18 4.87 5.80 4.31
C ALA A 18 5.50 5.24 5.60
N ASN A 19 6.83 5.17 5.65
CA ASN A 19 7.58 4.64 6.79
C ASN A 19 7.36 5.38 8.11
N TYR A 20 6.81 6.59 8.10
CA TYR A 20 6.41 7.26 9.32
C TYR A 20 5.38 6.43 10.12
N ALA A 21 4.34 5.92 9.43
CA ALA A 21 3.33 5.05 10.04
C ALA A 21 3.88 3.64 10.36
N TYR A 22 4.81 3.15 9.54
CA TYR A 22 5.34 1.78 9.64
C TYR A 22 6.67 1.68 10.40
N LYS A 23 7.07 2.74 11.12
CA LYS A 23 8.28 2.79 11.96
C LYS A 23 9.56 2.36 11.22
N GLY A 24 9.68 2.74 9.95
CA GLY A 24 10.83 2.40 9.10
C GLY A 24 10.83 0.96 8.55
N ASN A 25 9.78 0.16 8.78
CA ASN A 25 9.78 -1.25 8.39
C ASN A 25 9.64 -1.49 6.88
N LEU A 26 9.08 -0.55 6.13
CA LEU A 26 8.93 -0.68 4.68
C LEU A 26 10.27 -0.49 3.99
N SER A 27 10.51 -1.25 2.93
CA SER A 27 11.76 -1.18 2.18
C SER A 27 11.58 -1.50 0.70
N PHE A 28 12.58 -1.15 -0.10
CA PHE A 28 12.78 -1.78 -1.39
C PHE A 28 13.72 -2.98 -1.21
N LYS A 29 13.29 -4.18 -1.57
CA LYS A 29 14.11 -5.42 -1.48
C LYS A 29 15.38 -5.33 -2.33
N LYS A 30 15.31 -4.52 -3.39
CA LYS A 30 16.40 -4.10 -4.26
C LYS A 30 16.13 -2.66 -4.62
N GLU A 31 17.19 -1.91 -4.91
CA GLU A 31 17.06 -0.55 -5.40
C GLU A 31 16.10 -0.48 -6.61
N PRO A 32 15.29 0.59 -6.74
CA PRO A 32 14.43 0.79 -7.89
C PRO A 32 15.23 0.66 -9.19
N ASP A 33 14.83 -0.29 -10.04
CA ASP A 33 15.56 -0.63 -11.26
C ASP A 33 14.97 0.15 -12.44
N PRO A 34 15.73 1.05 -13.09
CA PRO A 34 15.21 1.83 -14.20
C PRO A 34 14.94 0.93 -15.42
N ILE A 35 13.75 1.07 -16.00
CA ILE A 35 13.37 0.32 -17.20
C ILE A 35 14.03 0.98 -18.41
N GLN A 36 15.06 0.32 -18.95
CA GLN A 36 15.80 0.77 -20.12
C GLN A 36 14.89 0.96 -21.34
N GLY A 37 15.13 2.02 -22.11
CA GLY A 37 14.33 2.36 -23.29
C GLY A 37 12.96 2.97 -23.00
N SER A 38 12.65 3.29 -21.74
CA SER A 38 11.45 4.04 -21.40
C SER A 38 11.74 5.55 -21.40
N GLU A 39 11.01 6.31 -22.22
CA GLU A 39 11.10 7.78 -22.25
C GLU A 39 10.49 8.42 -20.99
N ASN A 40 9.63 7.67 -20.29
CA ASN A 40 8.75 8.19 -19.24
C ASN A 40 9.21 7.87 -17.81
N ARG A 41 10.53 7.83 -17.53
CA ARG A 41 11.07 7.62 -16.17
C ARG A 41 10.38 6.45 -15.45
N SER A 42 10.58 5.25 -15.98
CA SER A 42 9.88 4.05 -15.51
C SER A 42 10.79 3.18 -14.64
N TRP A 43 10.22 2.63 -13.58
CA TRP A 43 10.93 1.92 -12.52
C TRP A 43 10.28 0.57 -12.24
N LYS A 44 11.10 -0.45 -12.08
CA LYS A 44 10.70 -1.73 -11.50
C LYS A 44 11.00 -1.69 -10.01
N VAL A 45 9.94 -1.74 -9.20
CA VAL A 45 10.00 -1.66 -7.74
C VAL A 45 9.67 -3.00 -7.11
N GLN A 46 10.54 -3.45 -6.21
CA GLN A 46 10.34 -4.61 -5.35
C GLN A 46 10.05 -4.15 -3.92
N PHE A 47 8.80 -3.80 -3.65
CA PHE A 47 8.36 -3.35 -2.33
C PHE A 47 8.32 -4.51 -1.32
N GLY A 48 8.86 -4.27 -0.12
CA GLY A 48 9.09 -5.29 0.90
C GLY A 48 9.06 -4.74 2.32
N LEU A 49 9.48 -5.58 3.25
CA LEU A 49 9.57 -5.31 4.68
C LEU A 49 10.96 -5.70 5.18
N GLN A 50 11.43 -5.04 6.24
CA GLN A 50 12.68 -5.40 6.92
C GLN A 50 12.44 -6.51 7.95
N ASP A 51 11.36 -6.39 8.72
CA ASP A 51 10.96 -7.31 9.79
C ASP A 51 9.48 -7.71 9.64
N ALA A 52 9.21 -9.01 9.79
CA ALA A 52 7.85 -9.56 9.71
C ALA A 52 7.03 -9.23 10.98
N GLU A 53 7.68 -9.06 12.14
CA GLU A 53 7.00 -8.76 13.40
C GLU A 53 6.66 -7.27 13.54
N ALA A 54 7.36 -6.42 12.80
CA ALA A 54 7.14 -4.97 12.73
C ALA A 54 5.91 -4.60 11.88
N PRO A 55 5.40 -3.36 11.96
CA PRO A 55 4.12 -2.99 11.35
C PRO A 55 4.10 -3.15 9.83
N GLY A 56 2.92 -3.45 9.27
CA GLY A 56 2.72 -3.52 7.81
C GLY A 56 2.91 -4.91 7.21
N CYS A 57 3.04 -5.93 8.05
CA CYS A 57 3.21 -7.33 7.65
C CYS A 57 1.88 -8.00 7.29
N ARG A 58 1.90 -8.77 6.19
CA ARG A 58 0.81 -9.66 5.83
C ARG A 58 0.91 -10.97 6.61
N ARG A 59 -0.19 -11.36 7.25
CA ARG A 59 -0.41 -12.66 7.89
C ARG A 59 -1.15 -13.58 6.92
N PHE A 60 -0.87 -14.88 7.00
CA PHE A 60 -1.66 -15.90 6.33
C PHE A 60 -2.17 -16.89 7.38
N ALA A 61 -3.39 -17.37 7.19
CA ALA A 61 -3.95 -18.48 7.93
C ALA A 61 -4.06 -19.66 6.97
N GLN A 62 -3.31 -20.73 7.23
CA GLN A 62 -3.49 -21.98 6.50
C GLN A 62 -4.42 -22.88 7.29
N LEU A 63 -5.57 -23.24 6.70
CA LEU A 63 -6.44 -24.28 7.25
C LEU A 63 -5.71 -25.63 7.15
N SER A 64 -5.35 -26.23 8.29
CA SER A 64 -4.91 -27.62 8.29
C SER A 64 -6.13 -28.56 8.20
N TRP A 65 -5.91 -29.74 7.62
CA TRP A 65 -6.88 -30.84 7.55
C TRP A 65 -7.48 -31.28 8.90
N ARG A 66 -6.92 -30.85 10.03
CA ARG A 66 -7.39 -31.15 11.40
C ARG A 66 -8.06 -29.97 12.10
N GLY A 67 -8.38 -28.89 11.39
CA GLY A 67 -9.07 -27.74 11.95
C GLY A 67 -8.20 -26.83 12.82
N LEU A 68 -6.87 -27.02 12.85
CA LEU A 68 -5.95 -26.02 13.37
C LEU A 68 -5.54 -25.06 12.25
N THR A 69 -5.85 -23.78 12.40
CA THR A 69 -5.33 -22.70 11.57
C THR A 69 -3.89 -22.40 11.97
N LEU A 70 -2.93 -22.68 11.09
CA LEU A 70 -1.58 -22.17 11.26
C LEU A 70 -1.58 -20.70 10.85
N GLU A 71 -1.48 -19.80 11.83
CA GLU A 71 -1.22 -18.39 11.59
C GLU A 71 0.28 -18.18 11.40
N GLY A 72 0.69 -17.82 10.19
CA GLY A 72 2.06 -17.46 9.88
C GLY A 72 2.19 -15.99 9.47
N GLN A 73 3.39 -15.45 9.62
CA GLN A 73 3.76 -14.13 9.09
C GLN A 73 4.52 -14.29 7.78
N THR A 74 4.37 -13.33 6.87
CA THR A 74 5.11 -13.32 5.61
C THR A 74 6.00 -12.08 5.54
N HIS A 75 7.14 -12.17 4.87
CA HIS A 75 7.93 -10.97 4.51
C HIS A 75 7.32 -10.21 3.31
N LEU A 76 5.99 -10.13 3.26
CA LEU A 76 5.22 -9.43 2.23
C LEU A 76 4.46 -8.28 2.87
N PRO A 77 4.50 -7.07 2.27
CA PRO A 77 3.68 -5.97 2.74
C PRO A 77 2.19 -6.31 2.65
N CYS A 78 1.44 -5.89 3.68
CA CYS A 78 -0.01 -5.94 3.68
C CYS A 78 -0.61 -4.94 2.68
N SER A 79 -1.90 -5.06 2.40
CA SER A 79 -2.63 -4.13 1.52
C SER A 79 -2.55 -2.68 1.99
N HIS A 80 -2.57 -2.42 3.31
CA HIS A 80 -2.44 -1.07 3.88
C HIS A 80 -1.08 -0.46 3.54
N ALA A 81 0.02 -1.20 3.75
CA ALA A 81 1.36 -0.73 3.42
C ALA A 81 1.52 -0.41 1.92
N TYR A 82 0.96 -1.25 1.05
CA TYR A 82 0.92 -0.96 -0.39
C TYR A 82 0.10 0.30 -0.69
N ARG A 83 -1.08 0.44 -0.09
CA ARG A 83 -1.97 1.60 -0.28
C ARG A 83 -1.26 2.90 0.11
N ASP A 84 -0.64 2.94 1.29
CA ASP A 84 -0.06 4.17 1.85
C ASP A 84 1.18 4.61 1.06
N PHE A 85 2.02 3.64 0.66
CA PHE A 85 3.11 3.91 -0.27
C PHE A 85 2.60 4.49 -1.60
N LEU A 86 1.55 3.91 -2.18
CA LEU A 86 0.98 4.39 -3.43
C LEU A 86 0.33 5.77 -3.31
N TYR A 87 -0.35 6.07 -2.20
CA TYR A 87 -0.81 7.43 -1.91
C TYR A 87 0.36 8.42 -1.93
N ALA A 88 1.43 8.12 -1.20
CA ALA A 88 2.60 8.99 -1.13
C ALA A 88 3.30 9.18 -2.49
N VAL A 89 3.27 8.16 -3.36
CA VAL A 89 3.71 8.27 -4.76
C VAL A 89 2.79 9.20 -5.56
N PHE A 90 1.47 9.02 -5.49
CA PHE A 90 0.50 9.82 -6.24
C PHE A 90 0.37 11.26 -5.75
N GLU A 91 0.71 11.55 -4.50
CA GLU A 91 0.80 12.94 -4.01
C GLU A 91 1.95 13.70 -4.67
N ARG A 92 3.08 13.04 -4.89
CA ARG A 92 4.26 13.62 -5.53
C ARG A 92 4.14 13.67 -7.05
N ALA A 93 3.58 12.60 -7.62
CA ALA A 93 3.37 12.46 -9.05
C ALA A 93 1.91 12.08 -9.35
N PRO A 94 0.98 13.06 -9.38
CA PRO A 94 -0.45 12.81 -9.55
C PRO A 94 -0.82 12.11 -10.86
N GLN A 95 0.04 12.21 -11.88
CA GLN A 95 -0.13 11.60 -13.20
C GLN A 95 0.68 10.31 -13.38
N ALA A 96 1.27 9.78 -12.31
CA ALA A 96 2.03 8.53 -12.37
C ALA A 96 1.16 7.38 -12.89
N TRP A 97 1.81 6.41 -13.52
CA TRP A 97 1.15 5.15 -13.88
C TRP A 97 1.76 4.02 -13.07
N VAL A 98 0.93 3.24 -12.39
CA VAL A 98 1.38 2.17 -11.51
C VAL A 98 0.73 0.85 -11.91
N ASP A 99 1.57 -0.16 -12.14
CA ASP A 99 1.15 -1.52 -12.41
C ASP A 99 1.61 -2.48 -11.33
N THR A 100 0.65 -3.08 -10.66
CA THR A 100 0.83 -4.05 -9.58
C THR A 100 0.44 -5.44 -10.07
N ALA A 101 0.67 -6.47 -9.25
CA ALA A 101 0.21 -7.82 -9.59
C ALA A 101 -1.32 -7.95 -9.67
N PHE A 102 -2.08 -6.97 -9.16
CA PHE A 102 -3.53 -7.08 -8.99
C PHE A 102 -4.31 -6.00 -9.74
N ALA A 103 -3.68 -4.87 -10.03
CA ALA A 103 -4.33 -3.72 -10.62
C ALA A 103 -3.33 -2.78 -11.27
N THR A 104 -3.84 -2.06 -12.27
CA THR A 104 -3.17 -0.95 -12.92
C THR A 104 -3.93 0.34 -12.58
N TYR A 105 -3.19 1.35 -12.15
CA TYR A 105 -3.69 2.67 -11.78
C TYR A 105 -3.11 3.73 -12.70
N ASN A 106 -3.98 4.56 -13.28
CA ASN A 106 -3.62 5.69 -14.12
C ASN A 106 -3.88 7.02 -13.39
N GLY A 107 -2.88 7.50 -12.66
CA GLY A 107 -2.96 8.71 -11.86
C GLY A 107 -3.76 8.56 -10.56
N ARG A 108 -3.72 9.63 -9.75
CA ARG A 108 -4.30 9.67 -8.41
C ARG A 108 -5.80 9.40 -8.39
N GLY A 109 -6.56 9.96 -9.34
CA GLY A 109 -8.02 9.79 -9.39
C GLY A 109 -8.45 8.34 -9.64
N ASP A 110 -7.76 7.65 -10.56
CA ASP A 110 -8.02 6.23 -10.85
C ASP A 110 -7.63 5.35 -9.65
N PHE A 111 -6.53 5.68 -8.97
CA PHE A 111 -6.15 5.01 -7.72
C PHE A 111 -7.21 5.19 -6.63
N VAL A 112 -7.61 6.42 -6.30
CA VAL A 112 -8.59 6.72 -5.24
C VAL A 112 -9.92 6.01 -5.50
N SER A 113 -10.42 6.03 -6.74
CA SER A 113 -11.70 5.40 -7.10
C SER A 113 -11.67 3.86 -7.07
N ARG A 114 -10.53 3.23 -7.37
CA ARG A 114 -10.46 1.77 -7.57
C ARG A 114 -9.72 0.99 -6.52
N HIS A 115 -8.75 1.57 -5.80
CA HIS A 115 -7.92 0.83 -4.85
C HIS A 115 -8.75 0.11 -3.78
N ARG A 116 -9.87 0.73 -3.35
CA ARG A 116 -10.85 0.12 -2.45
C ARG A 116 -11.39 -1.18 -3.00
N HIS A 117 -11.75 -1.23 -4.29
CA HIS A 117 -12.36 -2.37 -4.97
C HIS A 117 -11.37 -3.50 -5.30
N VAL A 118 -10.09 -3.18 -5.48
CA VAL A 118 -9.03 -4.17 -5.76
C VAL A 118 -8.84 -5.12 -4.59
N GLY A 119 -9.08 -4.67 -3.35
CA GLY A 119 -9.13 -5.54 -2.16
C GLY A 119 -10.33 -6.52 -2.13
N TYR A 120 -11.41 -6.23 -2.87
CA TYR A 120 -12.61 -7.10 -2.97
C TYR A 120 -12.63 -7.96 -4.23
N GLY A 121 -11.78 -7.66 -5.22
CA GLY A 121 -11.84 -8.20 -6.57
C GLY A 121 -11.16 -9.55 -6.80
N ILE A 122 -10.56 -10.18 -5.79
CA ILE A 122 -9.94 -11.51 -5.93
C ILE A 122 -11.03 -12.59 -5.98
N LYS A 123 -11.81 -12.62 -7.06
CA LYS A 123 -12.76 -13.70 -7.39
C LYS A 123 -12.09 -14.91 -8.08
N SER A 124 -10.78 -15.10 -7.95
CA SER A 124 -10.14 -16.34 -8.43
C SER A 124 -9.91 -17.32 -7.28
N ASN A 125 -10.67 -18.42 -7.36
CA ASN A 125 -10.61 -19.65 -6.57
C ASN A 125 -10.55 -19.51 -5.04
N LEU A 126 -11.75 -19.48 -4.42
CA LEU A 126 -12.19 -20.13 -3.17
C LEU A 126 -11.34 -20.12 -1.87
N PHE A 127 -10.09 -19.65 -1.87
CA PHE A 127 -9.18 -19.75 -0.72
C PHE A 127 -8.42 -18.47 -0.40
N ILE A 128 -8.26 -17.56 -1.37
CA ILE A 128 -7.34 -16.42 -1.23
C ILE A 128 -8.06 -15.16 -0.74
N SER A 129 -9.34 -14.96 -1.08
CA SER A 129 -10.05 -13.70 -0.81
C SER A 129 -10.32 -13.41 0.67
N ALA A 130 -10.61 -14.43 1.50
CA ALA A 130 -10.81 -14.26 2.94
C ALA A 130 -9.49 -13.92 3.68
N LEU A 131 -8.34 -14.27 3.10
CA LEU A 131 -7.01 -14.08 3.69
C LEU A 131 -6.47 -12.66 3.52
N PHE A 132 -6.90 -11.94 2.48
CA PHE A 132 -6.43 -10.57 2.24
C PHE A 132 -7.07 -9.53 3.17
N ARG A 133 -8.30 -9.79 3.65
CA ARG A 133 -9.07 -8.84 4.47
C ARG A 133 -8.72 -8.90 5.96
N ASN A 134 -8.34 -10.09 6.45
CA ASN A 134 -8.12 -10.36 7.88
C ASN A 134 -6.67 -10.73 8.22
N GLY A 135 -5.76 -10.69 7.24
CA GLY A 135 -4.38 -11.15 7.39
C GLY A 135 -3.36 -10.03 7.42
N CYS A 136 -3.43 -9.11 8.40
CA CYS A 136 -2.35 -8.15 8.65
C CYS A 136 -2.08 -7.99 10.15
N ASN A 137 -0.89 -7.51 10.51
CA ASN A 137 -0.56 -7.17 11.89
C ASN A 137 -0.82 -5.70 12.24
N CYS A 138 -1.35 -4.90 11.31
CA CYS A 138 -1.56 -3.45 11.50
C CYS A 138 -2.45 -3.13 12.70
N SER A 139 -3.42 -3.98 13.05
CA SER A 139 -4.26 -3.77 14.24
C SER A 139 -3.49 -3.79 15.57
N LYS A 140 -2.25 -4.27 15.59
CA LYS A 140 -1.34 -4.18 16.74
C LYS A 140 -0.65 -2.81 16.85
N PHE A 141 -0.82 -1.96 15.85
CA PHE A 141 -0.14 -0.67 15.68
C PHE A 141 -1.17 0.40 15.31
N PRO A 142 -1.99 0.85 16.28
CA PRO A 142 -3.09 1.78 16.05
C PRO A 142 -2.61 3.14 15.50
N GLU A 143 -1.34 3.49 15.71
CA GLU A 143 -0.76 4.73 15.18
C GLU A 143 -0.79 4.75 13.64
N ILE A 144 -0.85 3.59 12.97
CA ILE A 144 -1.04 3.53 11.51
C ILE A 144 -2.36 4.21 11.13
N GLU A 145 -3.41 4.02 11.93
CA GLU A 145 -4.73 4.59 11.63
C GLU A 145 -4.74 6.12 11.76
N GLU A 146 -3.95 6.66 12.70
CA GLU A 146 -3.83 8.10 12.95
C GLU A 146 -3.15 8.84 11.78
N TYR A 147 -2.25 8.18 11.06
CA TYR A 147 -1.50 8.75 9.94
C TYR A 147 -2.10 8.46 8.57
N VAL A 148 -3.14 7.62 8.52
CA VAL A 148 -3.82 7.26 7.29
C VAL A 148 -5.04 8.15 7.11
N PRO A 149 -5.26 8.74 5.92
CA PRO A 149 -6.41 9.60 5.64
C PRO A 149 -7.74 8.84 5.49
N GLU A 150 -8.03 7.87 6.35
CA GLU A 150 -9.31 7.15 6.38
C GLU A 150 -9.83 7.04 7.83
N PRO A 151 -10.95 7.70 8.17
CA PRO A 151 -11.62 7.55 9.47
C PRO A 151 -12.30 6.17 9.68
N TYR A 152 -12.03 5.18 8.84
CA TYR A 152 -12.80 3.92 8.74
C TYR A 152 -11.98 2.65 9.01
N LEU A 153 -10.81 2.77 9.64
CA LEU A 153 -10.07 1.58 10.12
C LEU A 153 -10.77 0.93 11.33
N GLY A 154 -11.62 1.70 12.02
CA GLY A 154 -12.72 1.19 12.85
C GLY A 154 -14.07 1.41 12.17
N GLU A 155 -14.83 0.32 11.99
CA GLU A 155 -16.27 0.32 11.67
C GLU A 155 -16.71 0.74 10.26
N HIS A 156 -17.21 -0.28 9.56
CA HIS A 156 -18.29 -0.26 8.58
C HIS A 156 -19.11 1.05 8.51
N ASN A 157 -18.80 1.96 7.58
CA ASN A 157 -19.81 2.82 6.95
C ASN A 157 -19.30 3.42 5.62
N LEU A 158 -19.95 3.03 4.52
CA LEU A 158 -19.80 3.64 3.20
C LEU A 158 -20.56 4.97 3.19
N GLY A 159 -19.95 6.02 3.76
CA GLY A 159 -20.39 7.40 3.60
C GLY A 159 -19.81 8.06 2.34
N PRO A 160 -20.45 9.13 1.80
CA PRO A 160 -20.01 9.77 0.56
C PRO A 160 -18.67 10.51 0.74
N ASP A 161 -17.97 10.69 -0.38
CA ASP A 161 -16.61 11.21 -0.53
C ASP A 161 -16.21 12.31 0.47
N PRO A 162 -15.05 12.20 1.15
CA PRO A 162 -14.48 13.30 1.91
C PRO A 162 -13.64 14.24 1.04
N GLU A 163 -13.70 15.52 1.39
CA GLU A 163 -12.96 16.63 0.81
C GLU A 163 -11.44 16.39 0.82
N THR A 164 -10.78 16.77 -0.28
CA THR A 164 -9.32 16.81 -0.45
C THR A 164 -8.64 17.57 0.68
N TYR A 165 -7.68 16.91 1.36
CA TYR A 165 -6.92 17.50 2.45
C TYR A 165 -5.86 18.50 1.95
N ALA A 166 -5.92 19.72 2.48
CA ALA A 166 -4.92 20.78 2.38
C ALA A 166 -3.81 20.57 3.42
N GLY A 167 -2.96 19.57 3.19
CA GLY A 167 -1.74 19.37 3.97
C GLY A 167 -0.58 20.13 3.36
N LEU A 168 -0.45 21.42 3.70
CA LEU A 168 0.73 22.32 3.65
C LEU A 168 0.28 23.76 3.32
N ASP A 169 -0.52 24.37 4.20
CA ASP A 169 -0.57 25.83 4.28
C ASP A 169 0.37 26.27 5.40
N HIS A 170 1.66 26.38 5.06
CA HIS A 170 2.59 27.10 5.91
C HIS A 170 2.22 28.58 5.87
N GLY A 171 1.74 29.08 7.01
CA GLY A 171 1.22 30.41 7.17
C GLY A 171 2.04 31.50 6.50
N ARG A 172 1.41 32.19 5.55
CA ARG A 172 1.75 33.58 5.24
C ARG A 172 1.13 34.48 6.30
N LYS A 173 1.97 34.98 7.20
CA LYS A 173 1.81 36.33 7.73
C LYS A 173 2.86 37.22 7.08
#